data_AF-A0A8T2S3N0-F1
#
_entry.id   AF-A0A8T2S3N0-F1
#
_cell.length_a   1.000
_cell.length_b   1.000
_cell.length_c   1.000
_cell.angle_alpha   90.00
_cell.angle_beta   90.00
_cell.angle_gamma   90.00
#
_symmetry.space_group_name_H-M   'P 1'
#
loop_
_entity.id
_entity.type
_entity.pdbx_description
1 polymer ?
#
loop_
_entity_poly.entity_id
_entity_poly.type
_entity_poly.pdbx_seq_one_letter_code
_entity_poly.pdbx_strand_id
1 'polypeptide(L)'
;MSEIQVRWDEDHNVAKKLRSDEIKGNLQRFIEDISQGLEGSILLANQLQRVLKTKLKDAFETSVVREVVQQISLSVLMSNQEVIKQMLDYHLLRLCELNRGNQLIFYVTSESKHFKFFMKQLVSHKMSECWMKQTWDNVVQSVLKCLRTEPSNKASTVEGFIATLILRLTEVTKDITHGDTSLTNALRSIYVRKEHEKSIDLTDFYSKKLPKLCESLEQEPMPNVKGSLVKRVMKDMETHLDERCRSRCEIPCPGCGSACYLAKGHNSEKHDAIHQPAGLNGQTWKQNDSLIEMSCSQMVEGGMVMYIENFERSVSYSEFCSEFPEWSNPMGAENNISKQVREFIFFEYQDELVEHHRVGHLEEERRRKFERAVNIPASYNHNPKELKDKLEVSIRREYSNDEDFDQFMRVLLE
;
A
#
# COMPACT_ATOMS: atom_id res chain seq x y z
N MET A 1 20.51 -26.79 6.04
CA MET A 1 20.33 -26.13 7.35
C MET A 1 18.84 -25.88 7.53
N SER A 2 18.26 -26.24 8.69
CA SER A 2 16.84 -25.97 8.94
C SER A 2 16.62 -24.46 9.13
N GLU A 3 15.44 -23.94 8.77
CA GLU A 3 15.06 -22.54 9.00
C GLU A 3 15.21 -22.12 10.48
N ILE A 4 15.07 -23.08 11.39
CA ILE A 4 15.27 -22.90 12.83
C ILE A 4 16.73 -22.56 13.14
N GLN A 5 17.70 -23.26 12.53
CA GLN A 5 19.12 -22.97 12.74
C GLN A 5 19.50 -21.61 12.15
N VAL A 6 18.93 -21.25 11.00
CA VAL A 6 19.15 -19.93 10.37
C VAL A 6 18.64 -18.80 11.26
N ARG A 7 17.39 -18.92 11.77
CA ARG A 7 16.84 -17.95 12.74
C ARG A 7 17.66 -17.89 14.03
N TRP A 8 18.07 -19.03 14.54
CA TRP A 8 18.88 -19.09 15.76
C TRP A 8 20.24 -18.42 15.56
N ASP A 9 20.92 -18.68 14.44
CA ASP A 9 22.19 -18.04 14.09
C ASP A 9 22.02 -16.53 13.84
N GLU A 10 20.89 -16.08 13.29
CA GLU A 10 20.58 -14.64 13.19
C GLU A 10 20.43 -13.98 14.57
N ASP A 11 19.76 -14.66 15.49
CA ASP A 11 19.51 -14.14 16.83
C ASP A 11 20.70 -14.31 17.79
N HIS A 12 21.67 -15.19 17.52
CA HIS A 12 22.72 -15.52 18.49
C HIS A 12 24.15 -15.38 17.97
N ASN A 13 24.36 -15.13 16.67
CA ASN A 13 25.70 -14.89 16.14
C ASN A 13 26.20 -13.50 16.51
N VAL A 14 26.92 -13.43 17.63
CA VAL A 14 27.55 -12.22 18.16
C VAL A 14 28.48 -11.57 17.12
N ALA A 15 29.18 -12.36 16.30
CA ALA A 15 30.08 -11.83 15.27
C ALA A 15 29.32 -11.22 14.07
N LYS A 16 28.10 -11.69 13.76
CA LYS A 16 27.20 -11.09 12.77
C LYS A 16 26.56 -9.81 13.34
N LYS A 17 26.15 -9.83 14.60
CA LYS A 17 25.60 -8.66 15.32
C LYS A 17 26.61 -7.53 15.45
N LEU A 18 27.85 -7.82 15.87
CA LEU A 18 28.93 -6.82 15.93
C LEU A 18 29.32 -6.26 14.55
N ARG A 19 29.00 -6.99 13.47
CA ARG A 19 29.19 -6.55 12.08
C ARG A 19 28.01 -5.77 11.52
N SER A 20 26.89 -5.66 12.25
CA SER A 20 25.79 -4.82 11.80
C SER A 20 26.22 -3.36 11.80
N ASP A 21 25.83 -2.62 10.77
CA ASP A 21 26.18 -1.20 10.64
C ASP A 21 25.65 -0.36 11.81
N GLU A 22 24.53 -0.78 12.41
CA GLU A 22 23.93 -0.16 13.60
C GLU A 22 24.83 -0.31 14.84
N ILE A 23 25.29 -1.52 15.15
CA ILE A 23 26.14 -1.76 16.32
C ILE A 23 27.53 -1.15 16.11
N LYS A 24 28.07 -1.25 14.90
CA LYS A 24 29.35 -0.63 14.53
C LYS A 24 29.30 0.89 14.65
N GLY A 25 28.22 1.52 14.16
CA GLY A 25 28.01 2.97 14.28
C GLY A 25 27.85 3.43 15.74
N ASN A 26 27.11 2.67 16.55
CA ASN A 26 26.93 2.99 17.97
C ASN A 26 28.25 2.84 18.77
N LEU A 27 29.02 1.78 18.51
CA LEU A 27 30.34 1.58 19.12
C LEU A 27 31.35 2.65 18.69
N GLN A 28 31.38 3.01 17.40
CA GLN A 28 32.26 4.05 16.89
C GLN A 28 31.98 5.38 17.58
N ARG A 29 30.71 5.80 17.65
CA ARG A 29 30.36 7.07 18.31
C ARG A 29 30.60 7.05 19.82
N PHE A 30 30.45 5.89 20.47
CA PHE A 30 30.83 5.74 21.87
C PHE A 30 32.34 5.95 22.08
N ILE A 31 33.17 5.40 21.20
CA ILE A 31 34.63 5.62 21.22
C ILE A 31 34.94 7.10 20.95
N GLU A 32 34.25 7.73 20.01
CA GLU A 32 34.39 9.17 19.73
C GLU A 32 34.04 10.01 20.96
N ASP A 33 32.92 9.74 21.63
CA ASP A 33 32.51 10.44 22.86
C ASP A 33 33.57 10.32 23.96
N ILE A 34 34.09 9.11 24.19
CA ILE A 34 35.19 8.88 25.16
C ILE A 34 36.44 9.65 24.74
N SER A 35 36.78 9.65 23.45
CA SER A 35 37.96 10.38 22.94
C SER A 35 37.84 11.90 23.09
N GLN A 36 36.60 12.41 23.16
CA GLN A 36 36.29 13.82 23.43
C GLN A 36 36.23 14.14 24.94
N GLY A 37 36.51 13.16 25.81
CA GLY A 37 36.49 13.33 27.27
C GLY A 37 35.09 13.35 27.86
N LEU A 38 34.07 12.83 27.15
CA LEU A 38 32.74 12.67 27.72
C LEU A 38 32.71 11.47 28.66
N GLU A 39 32.35 11.71 29.92
CA GLU A 39 32.33 10.70 30.97
C GLU A 39 31.03 10.72 31.78
N GLY A 40 30.82 9.68 32.59
CA GLY A 40 29.77 9.62 33.60
C GLY A 40 28.35 9.87 33.06
N SER A 41 27.63 10.78 33.72
CA SER A 41 26.22 11.10 33.44
C SER A 41 26.00 11.69 32.03
N ILE A 42 27.01 12.34 31.45
CA ILE A 42 26.93 12.95 30.12
C ILE A 42 26.95 11.87 29.04
N LEU A 43 27.87 10.91 29.18
CA LEU A 43 28.00 9.79 28.23
C LEU A 43 26.71 8.95 28.19
N LEU A 44 26.13 8.66 29.37
CA LEU A 44 24.86 7.95 29.48
C LEU A 44 23.71 8.72 28.80
N ALA A 45 23.59 10.03 29.05
CA ALA A 45 22.55 10.86 28.43
C ALA A 45 22.66 10.89 26.91
N ASN A 46 23.88 11.01 26.37
CA ASN A 46 24.12 11.02 24.92
C ASN A 46 23.83 9.66 24.27
N GLN A 47 24.21 8.55 24.94
CA GLN A 47 23.84 7.21 24.47
C GLN A 47 22.33 7.01 24.43
N LEU A 48 21.62 7.37 25.51
CA LEU A 48 20.16 7.30 25.58
C LEU A 48 19.53 8.16 24.48
N GLN A 49 19.98 9.40 24.30
CA GLN A 49 19.47 10.30 23.28
C GLN A 49 19.58 9.68 21.88
N ARG A 50 20.75 9.12 21.52
CA ARG A 50 20.95 8.52 20.20
C ARG A 50 20.07 7.30 19.97
N VAL A 51 20.01 6.40 20.94
CA VAL A 51 19.20 5.18 20.86
C VAL A 51 17.72 5.55 20.77
N LEU A 52 17.24 6.43 21.64
CA LEU A 52 15.85 6.86 21.68
C LEU A 52 15.45 7.62 20.41
N LYS A 53 16.23 8.59 19.92
CA LYS A 53 15.89 9.30 18.67
C LYS A 53 15.76 8.37 17.47
N THR A 54 16.71 7.44 17.33
CA THR A 54 16.70 6.48 16.21
C THR A 54 15.47 5.57 16.30
N LYS A 55 15.18 5.06 17.49
CA LYS A 55 14.09 4.09 17.69
C LYS A 55 12.71 4.72 17.85
N LEU A 56 12.62 6.01 18.20
CA LEU A 56 11.38 6.78 18.16
C LEU A 56 10.84 6.86 16.74
N LYS A 57 11.73 7.12 15.78
CA LYS A 57 11.37 7.08 14.35
C LYS A 57 10.86 5.69 13.96
N ASP A 58 11.59 4.62 14.28
CA ASP A 58 11.18 3.25 13.95
C ASP A 58 9.81 2.89 14.57
N ALA A 59 9.60 3.23 15.84
CA ALA A 59 8.34 3.00 16.55
C ALA A 59 7.18 3.79 15.93
N PHE A 60 7.42 5.06 15.57
CA PHE A 60 6.46 5.89 14.85
C PHE A 60 6.09 5.29 13.50
N GLU A 61 7.08 4.91 12.69
CA GLU A 61 6.85 4.32 11.37
C GLU A 61 6.03 3.02 11.47
N THR A 62 6.36 2.14 12.41
CA THR A 62 5.63 0.89 12.65
C THR A 62 4.19 1.14 13.12
N SER A 63 4.00 2.08 14.05
CA SER A 63 2.66 2.46 14.55
C SER A 63 1.79 2.99 13.41
N VAL A 64 2.33 3.90 12.59
CA VAL A 64 1.60 4.48 11.45
C VAL A 64 1.23 3.41 10.42
N VAL A 65 2.18 2.57 10.01
CA VAL A 65 1.92 1.54 8.99
C VAL A 65 0.77 0.64 9.45
N ARG A 66 0.82 0.17 10.69
CA ARG A 66 -0.19 -0.73 11.23
C ARG A 66 -1.56 -0.08 11.35
N GLU A 67 -1.62 1.11 11.94
CA GLU A 67 -2.88 1.83 12.16
C GLU A 67 -3.56 2.12 10.81
N VAL A 68 -2.81 2.53 9.79
CA VAL A 68 -3.34 2.74 8.44
C VAL A 68 -3.82 1.44 7.81
N VAL A 69 -3.05 0.34 7.90
CA VAL A 69 -3.48 -0.98 7.42
C VAL A 69 -4.77 -1.42 8.12
N GLN A 70 -4.89 -1.18 9.43
CA GLN A 70 -6.07 -1.51 10.21
C GLN A 70 -7.29 -0.66 9.81
N GLN A 71 -7.11 0.65 9.64
CA GLN A 71 -8.19 1.52 9.19
C GLN A 71 -8.69 1.14 7.78
N ILE A 72 -7.77 0.79 6.88
CA ILE A 72 -8.13 0.34 5.54
C ILE A 72 -8.85 -1.02 5.62
N SER A 73 -8.34 -1.98 6.39
CA SER A 73 -8.94 -3.32 6.50
C SER A 73 -10.33 -3.31 7.12
N LEU A 74 -10.59 -2.41 8.07
CA LEU A 74 -11.89 -2.22 8.70
C LEU A 74 -12.82 -1.31 7.87
N SER A 75 -12.34 -0.70 6.80
CA SER A 75 -13.17 0.17 5.97
C SER A 75 -14.22 -0.64 5.21
N VAL A 76 -15.42 -0.06 5.07
CA VAL A 76 -16.49 -0.63 4.24
C VAL A 76 -16.03 -0.81 2.79
N LEU A 77 -15.14 0.07 2.33
CA LEU A 77 -14.54 0.02 1.00
C LEU A 77 -13.85 -1.33 0.73
N MET A 78 -13.06 -1.85 1.68
CA MET A 78 -12.39 -3.15 1.50
C MET A 78 -13.37 -4.33 1.68
N SER A 79 -14.48 -4.13 2.38
CA SER A 79 -15.48 -5.17 2.62
C SER A 79 -16.41 -5.42 1.43
N ASN A 80 -16.54 -4.46 0.51
CA ASN A 80 -17.40 -4.59 -0.67
C ASN A 80 -16.61 -4.30 -1.96
N GLN A 81 -16.26 -5.37 -2.69
CA GLN A 81 -15.48 -5.27 -3.93
C GLN A 81 -16.18 -4.45 -5.02
N GLU A 82 -17.51 -4.47 -5.05
CA GLU A 82 -18.30 -3.74 -6.03
C GLU A 82 -18.18 -2.22 -5.80
N VAL A 83 -18.06 -1.76 -4.55
CA VAL A 83 -17.85 -0.33 -4.24
C VAL A 83 -16.51 0.15 -4.79
N ILE A 84 -15.43 -0.63 -4.61
CA ILE A 84 -14.11 -0.28 -5.17
C ILE A 84 -14.19 -0.16 -6.69
N LYS A 85 -14.82 -1.14 -7.34
CA LYS A 85 -15.01 -1.14 -8.79
C LYS A 85 -15.77 0.11 -9.26
N GLN A 86 -16.87 0.44 -8.59
CA GLN A 86 -17.64 1.65 -8.86
C GLN A 86 -16.83 2.93 -8.64
N MET A 87 -15.98 3.00 -7.62
CA MET A 87 -15.09 4.14 -7.40
C MET A 87 -14.02 4.30 -8.48
N LEU A 88 -13.47 3.18 -8.98
CA LEU A 88 -12.55 3.21 -10.11
C LEU A 88 -13.28 3.72 -11.37
N ASP A 89 -14.48 3.22 -11.66
CA ASP A 89 -15.25 3.68 -12.80
C ASP A 89 -15.68 5.15 -12.67
N TYR A 90 -16.03 5.60 -11.46
CA TYR A 90 -16.29 7.02 -11.19
C TYR A 90 -15.05 7.87 -11.48
N HIS A 91 -13.86 7.39 -11.08
CA HIS A 91 -12.60 8.06 -11.40
C HIS A 91 -12.37 8.15 -12.92
N LEU A 92 -12.65 7.09 -13.68
CA LEU A 92 -12.54 7.14 -15.15
C LEU A 92 -13.46 8.22 -15.73
N LEU A 93 -14.72 8.28 -15.30
CA LEU A 93 -15.65 9.33 -15.76
C LEU A 93 -15.17 10.75 -15.38
N ARG A 94 -14.53 10.92 -14.22
CA ARG A 94 -13.91 12.20 -13.83
C ARG A 94 -12.73 12.56 -14.73
N LEU A 95 -11.92 11.59 -15.17
CA LEU A 95 -10.85 11.85 -16.14
C LEU A 95 -11.41 12.28 -17.50
N CYS A 96 -12.57 11.74 -17.90
CA CYS A 96 -13.29 12.21 -19.08
C CYS A 96 -13.70 13.69 -18.93
N GLU A 97 -14.36 14.05 -17.82
CA GLU A 97 -14.79 15.44 -17.56
C GLU A 97 -13.63 16.44 -17.52
N LEU A 98 -12.44 15.99 -17.10
CA LEU A 98 -11.24 16.81 -17.01
C LEU A 98 -10.40 16.80 -18.31
N ASN A 99 -10.89 16.17 -19.38
CA ASN A 99 -10.19 16.01 -20.66
C ASN A 99 -8.79 15.37 -20.52
N ARG A 100 -8.63 14.41 -19.60
CA ARG A 100 -7.37 13.69 -19.36
C ARG A 100 -7.29 12.37 -20.13
N GLY A 101 -7.55 12.42 -21.44
CA GLY A 101 -7.67 11.24 -22.33
C GLY A 101 -6.51 10.24 -22.22
N ASN A 102 -5.26 10.70 -22.25
CA ASN A 102 -4.10 9.80 -22.13
C ASN A 102 -4.06 9.01 -20.80
N GLN A 103 -4.43 9.66 -19.68
CA GLN A 103 -4.49 8.99 -18.38
C GLN A 103 -5.69 8.04 -18.30
N LEU A 104 -6.83 8.46 -18.86
CA LEU A 104 -8.02 7.63 -18.99
C LEU A 104 -7.69 6.33 -19.73
N ILE A 105 -7.10 6.44 -20.93
CA ILE A 105 -6.73 5.29 -21.77
C ILE A 105 -5.73 4.40 -21.03
N PHE A 106 -4.68 4.97 -20.44
CA PHE A 106 -3.73 4.19 -19.65
C PHE A 106 -4.40 3.38 -18.52
N TYR A 107 -5.37 3.95 -17.82
CA TYR A 107 -6.03 3.27 -16.71
C TYR A 107 -7.07 2.24 -17.15
N VAL A 108 -7.84 2.51 -18.22
CA VAL A 108 -8.80 1.53 -18.76
C VAL A 108 -8.09 0.33 -19.38
N THR A 109 -6.92 0.51 -20.00
CA THR A 109 -6.11 -0.58 -20.57
C THR A 109 -5.21 -1.28 -19.54
N SER A 110 -4.93 -0.64 -18.40
CA SER A 110 -4.11 -1.19 -17.31
C SER A 110 -4.82 -1.11 -15.96
N GLU A 111 -5.92 -1.87 -15.80
CA GLU A 111 -6.77 -1.86 -14.60
C GLU A 111 -5.98 -2.11 -13.30
N SER A 112 -4.99 -3.00 -13.33
CA SER A 112 -4.11 -3.27 -12.17
C SER A 112 -3.30 -2.04 -11.75
N LYS A 113 -2.83 -1.24 -12.71
CA LYS A 113 -2.10 0.00 -12.43
C LYS A 113 -3.05 1.07 -11.90
N HIS A 114 -4.27 1.13 -12.41
CA HIS A 114 -5.32 2.01 -11.91
C HIS A 114 -5.67 1.69 -10.45
N PHE A 115 -5.89 0.41 -10.12
CA PHE A 115 -6.12 -0.02 -8.75
C PHE A 115 -4.93 0.30 -7.83
N LYS A 116 -3.69 0.02 -8.26
CA LYS A 116 -2.48 0.37 -7.49
C LYS A 116 -2.37 1.87 -7.24
N PHE A 117 -2.67 2.71 -8.24
CA PHE A 117 -2.73 4.17 -8.07
C PHE A 117 -3.79 4.57 -7.05
N PHE A 118 -5.01 4.06 -7.20
CA PHE A 118 -6.12 4.32 -6.28
C PHE A 118 -5.78 3.96 -4.84
N MET A 119 -5.24 2.76 -4.60
CA MET A 119 -4.85 2.32 -3.26
C MET A 119 -3.73 3.18 -2.68
N LYS A 120 -2.74 3.58 -3.49
CA LYS A 120 -1.68 4.49 -3.06
C LYS A 120 -2.25 5.84 -2.60
N GLN A 121 -3.23 6.38 -3.32
CA GLN A 121 -3.90 7.63 -2.94
C GLN A 121 -4.72 7.46 -1.68
N LEU A 122 -5.45 6.35 -1.53
CA LEU A 122 -6.23 6.06 -0.32
C LEU A 122 -5.33 6.00 0.91
N VAL A 123 -4.22 5.28 0.83
CA VAL A 123 -3.21 5.19 1.90
C VAL A 123 -2.66 6.59 2.21
N SER A 124 -2.29 7.35 1.19
CA SER A 124 -1.77 8.72 1.36
C SER A 124 -2.79 9.66 2.02
N HIS A 125 -4.08 9.52 1.69
CA HIS A 125 -5.19 10.29 2.25
C HIS A 125 -5.41 9.98 3.73
N LYS A 126 -5.42 8.69 4.11
CA LYS A 126 -5.50 8.27 5.53
C LYS A 126 -4.30 8.76 6.35
N MET A 127 -3.17 9.02 5.70
CA MET A 127 -1.97 9.62 6.29
C MET A 127 -1.95 11.15 6.20
N SER A 128 -2.96 11.82 6.73
CA SER A 128 -2.97 13.29 6.79
C SER A 128 -1.84 13.81 7.67
N GLU A 129 -1.31 15.01 7.36
CA GLU A 129 -0.18 15.59 8.11
C GLU A 129 -0.54 15.83 9.58
N CYS A 130 -1.76 16.29 9.85
CA CYS A 130 -2.26 16.52 11.21
C CYS A 130 -2.32 15.20 12.01
N TRP A 131 -2.88 14.14 11.41
CA TRP A 131 -2.97 12.84 12.06
C TRP A 131 -1.58 12.22 12.30
N MET A 132 -0.66 12.28 11.32
CA MET A 132 0.71 11.80 11.51
C MET A 132 1.42 12.55 12.63
N LYS A 133 1.24 13.87 12.72
CA LYS A 133 1.81 14.69 13.79
C LYS A 133 1.26 14.27 15.15
N GLN A 134 -0.05 14.06 15.26
CA GLN A 134 -0.66 13.57 16.50
C GLN A 134 -0.11 12.21 16.91
N THR A 135 0.08 11.29 15.95
CA THR A 135 0.69 9.97 16.21
C THR A 135 2.14 10.11 16.66
N TRP A 136 2.93 10.99 16.04
CA TRP A 136 4.29 11.30 16.47
C TRP A 136 4.33 11.84 17.90
N ASP A 137 3.51 12.84 18.20
CA ASP A 137 3.43 13.45 19.52
C ASP A 137 3.04 12.41 20.59
N ASN A 138 2.09 11.51 20.28
CA ASN A 138 1.70 10.41 21.17
C ASN A 138 2.85 9.44 21.46
N VAL A 139 3.64 9.08 20.45
CA VAL A 139 4.81 8.20 20.61
C VAL A 139 5.87 8.89 21.49
N VAL A 140 6.18 10.16 21.21
CA VAL A 140 7.16 10.94 21.98
C VAL A 140 6.71 11.12 23.43
N GLN A 141 5.46 11.52 23.67
CA GLN A 141 4.91 11.69 25.03
C GLN A 141 4.88 10.39 25.82
N SER A 142 4.64 9.25 25.14
CA SER A 142 4.71 7.93 25.76
C SER A 142 6.12 7.61 26.26
N VAL A 143 7.15 7.88 25.45
CA VAL A 143 8.55 7.69 25.85
C VAL A 143 8.96 8.64 26.97
N LEU A 144 8.55 9.92 26.89
CA LEU A 144 8.83 10.91 27.92
C LEU A 144 8.19 10.56 29.26
N LYS A 145 6.96 10.04 29.23
CA LYS A 145 6.30 9.52 30.42
C LYS A 145 7.15 8.42 31.06
N CYS A 146 7.61 7.43 30.29
CA CYS A 146 8.49 6.36 30.80
C CYS A 146 9.80 6.89 31.40
N LEU A 147 10.41 7.92 30.81
CA LEU A 147 11.62 8.56 31.33
C LEU A 147 11.36 9.33 32.63
N ARG A 148 10.20 9.98 32.75
CA ARG A 148 9.85 10.90 33.86
C ARG A 148 9.27 10.19 35.09
N THR A 149 8.44 9.15 34.92
CA THR A 149 7.50 8.75 35.99
C THR A 149 8.04 7.81 37.07
N GLU A 150 9.12 7.03 36.90
CA GLU A 150 9.57 6.12 37.98
C GLU A 150 11.06 5.70 38.08
N PRO A 151 11.89 5.62 37.02
CA PRO A 151 13.29 5.19 37.18
C PRO A 151 14.10 6.12 38.10
N SER A 152 13.77 7.41 38.04
CA SER A 152 14.34 8.52 38.80
C SER A 152 14.12 8.46 40.32
N ASN A 153 13.16 7.67 40.81
CA ASN A 153 12.82 7.63 42.24
C ASN A 153 13.22 6.32 42.95
N LYS A 154 13.68 5.28 42.24
CA LYS A 154 13.93 3.94 42.83
C LYS A 154 15.23 3.26 42.41
N ALA A 155 15.83 3.60 41.26
CA ALA A 155 17.04 2.92 40.81
C ALA A 155 18.30 3.52 41.44
N SER A 156 19.03 2.70 42.20
CA SER A 156 20.33 3.05 42.80
C SER A 156 21.52 2.77 41.87
N THR A 157 21.28 2.11 40.73
CA THR A 157 22.29 1.76 39.73
C THR A 157 21.80 2.12 38.33
N VAL A 158 22.74 2.29 37.39
CA VAL A 158 22.40 2.59 35.99
C VAL A 158 21.77 1.38 35.34
N GLU A 159 22.26 0.18 35.64
CA GLU A 159 21.63 -1.08 35.22
C GLU A 159 20.16 -1.16 35.67
N GLY A 160 19.87 -0.80 36.93
CA GLY A 160 18.51 -0.76 37.46
C GLY A 160 17.62 0.28 36.77
N PHE A 161 18.18 1.44 36.42
CA PHE A 161 17.50 2.47 35.64
C PHE A 161 17.12 1.94 34.25
N ILE A 162 18.09 1.38 33.51
CA ILE A 162 17.88 0.86 32.15
C ILE A 162 16.88 -0.29 32.16
N ALA A 163 16.99 -1.22 33.11
CA ALA A 163 16.05 -2.34 33.25
C ALA A 163 14.60 -1.84 33.49
N THR A 164 14.42 -0.87 34.38
CA THR A 164 13.11 -0.26 34.66
C THR A 164 12.55 0.46 33.43
N LEU A 165 13.40 1.20 32.72
CA LEU A 165 13.03 1.90 31.49
C LEU A 165 12.59 0.90 30.41
N ILE A 166 13.33 -0.20 30.23
CA ILE A 166 12.97 -1.26 29.28
C ILE A 166 11.62 -1.87 29.63
N LEU A 167 11.38 -2.22 30.90
CA LEU A 167 10.11 -2.80 31.33
C LEU A 167 8.93 -1.87 31.03
N ARG A 168 9.07 -0.58 31.36
CA ARG A 168 8.01 0.42 31.13
C ARG A 168 7.79 0.72 29.67
N LEU A 169 8.87 0.86 28.89
CA LEU A 169 8.73 1.03 27.45
C LEU A 169 8.08 -0.20 26.83
N THR A 170 8.44 -1.41 27.25
CA THR A 170 7.79 -2.64 26.78
C THR A 170 6.28 -2.60 27.07
N GLU A 171 5.88 -2.15 28.26
CA GLU A 171 4.46 -2.03 28.64
C GLU A 171 3.73 -0.98 27.81
N VAL A 172 4.29 0.23 27.69
CA VAL A 172 3.66 1.35 26.98
C VAL A 172 3.68 1.16 25.47
N THR A 173 4.75 0.58 24.93
CA THR A 173 4.84 0.28 23.50
C THR A 173 4.16 -1.03 23.14
N LYS A 174 3.72 -1.87 24.09
CA LYS A 174 2.96 -3.08 23.77
C LYS A 174 1.72 -2.75 22.96
N ASP A 175 1.04 -1.66 23.28
CA ASP A 175 -0.18 -1.25 22.59
C ASP A 175 0.12 -0.41 21.33
N ILE A 176 1.26 0.29 21.30
CA ILE A 176 1.65 1.18 20.19
C ILE A 176 2.38 0.44 19.06
N THR A 177 3.25 -0.50 19.43
CA THR A 177 4.12 -1.27 18.53
C THR A 177 3.77 -2.76 18.50
N HIS A 178 2.74 -3.19 19.25
CA HIS A 178 2.20 -4.55 19.24
C HIS A 178 3.23 -5.67 19.41
N GLY A 179 4.16 -5.45 20.31
CA GLY A 179 5.20 -6.42 20.63
C GLY A 179 6.45 -6.30 19.76
N ASP A 180 6.59 -5.28 18.90
CA ASP A 180 7.90 -4.91 18.38
C ASP A 180 8.81 -4.54 19.56
N THR A 181 9.87 -5.32 19.72
CA THR A 181 10.88 -5.18 20.77
C THR A 181 12.11 -4.43 20.28
N SER A 182 12.10 -3.85 19.07
CA SER A 182 13.24 -3.12 18.50
C SER A 182 13.75 -2.01 19.41
N LEU A 183 12.87 -1.17 19.94
CA LEU A 183 13.20 -0.10 20.91
C LEU A 183 13.79 -0.67 22.20
N THR A 184 13.18 -1.72 22.76
CA THR A 184 13.58 -2.30 24.03
C THR A 184 14.87 -3.11 23.92
N ASN A 185 15.11 -3.78 22.79
CA ASN A 185 16.35 -4.45 22.44
C ASN A 185 17.49 -3.45 22.19
N ALA A 186 17.21 -2.32 21.56
CA ALA A 186 18.20 -1.27 21.36
C ALA A 186 18.66 -0.66 22.70
N LEU A 187 17.75 -0.49 23.66
CA LEU A 187 18.12 -0.04 25.01
C LEU A 187 18.99 -1.05 25.76
N ARG A 188 18.83 -2.36 25.53
CA ARG A 188 19.73 -3.39 26.06
C ARG A 188 21.15 -3.28 25.50
N SER A 189 21.34 -2.61 24.36
CA SER A 189 22.65 -2.36 23.76
C SER A 189 23.39 -1.17 24.38
N ILE A 190 22.73 -0.38 25.24
CA ILE A 190 23.39 0.70 26.00
C ILE A 190 24.40 0.05 26.94
N TYR A 191 25.66 0.25 26.61
CA TYR A 191 26.77 -0.37 27.30
C TYR A 191 27.26 0.55 28.41
N VAL A 192 27.01 0.15 29.66
CA VAL A 192 27.64 0.75 30.83
C VAL A 192 28.56 -0.30 31.43
N ARG A 193 29.86 -0.15 31.20
CA ARG A 193 30.88 -1.00 31.83
C ARG A 193 30.76 -0.81 33.35
N LYS A 194 30.79 -1.90 34.13
CA LYS A 194 30.74 -1.85 35.62
C LYS A 194 31.79 -0.91 36.22
N GLU A 195 32.94 -0.76 35.55
CA GLU A 195 34.02 0.15 35.91
C GLU A 195 33.63 1.63 35.78
N HIS A 196 32.84 1.97 34.76
CA HIS A 196 32.33 3.33 34.53
C HIS A 196 31.02 3.60 35.27
N GLU A 197 30.27 2.57 35.66
CA GLU A 197 29.03 2.72 36.43
C GLU A 197 29.27 3.42 37.78
N LYS A 198 30.41 3.14 38.43
CA LYS A 198 30.83 3.81 39.67
C LYS A 198 31.13 5.30 39.50
N SER A 199 31.37 5.77 38.28
CA SER A 199 31.64 7.18 37.97
C SER A 199 30.37 7.97 37.59
N ILE A 200 29.22 7.30 37.45
CA ILE A 200 27.97 7.95 37.08
C ILE A 200 27.27 8.44 38.34
N ASP A 201 27.30 9.75 38.56
CA ASP A 201 26.44 10.41 39.55
C ASP A 201 24.99 10.42 39.05
N LEU A 202 24.20 9.47 39.53
CA LEU A 202 22.77 9.37 39.23
C LEU A 202 21.98 10.59 39.72
N THR A 203 22.45 11.28 40.76
CA THR A 203 21.81 12.51 41.26
C THR A 203 21.97 13.63 40.23
N ASP A 204 23.19 13.81 39.70
CA ASP A 204 23.45 14.75 38.60
C ASP A 204 22.69 14.34 37.32
N PHE A 205 22.66 13.05 37.01
CA PHE A 205 21.91 12.53 35.87
C PHE A 205 20.42 12.89 35.97
N TYR A 206 19.75 12.55 37.07
CA TYR A 206 18.32 12.82 37.24
C TYR A 206 17.99 14.30 37.35
N SER A 207 18.82 15.10 38.04
CA SER A 207 18.54 16.51 38.26
C SER A 207 18.90 17.42 37.09
N LYS A 208 19.91 17.08 36.27
CA LYS A 208 20.41 17.96 35.21
C LYS A 208 20.42 17.35 33.82
N LYS A 209 20.76 16.08 33.66
CA LYS A 209 20.95 15.46 32.33
C LYS A 209 19.65 14.91 31.76
N LEU A 210 18.86 14.21 32.56
CA LEU A 210 17.58 13.65 32.16
C LEU A 210 16.56 14.73 31.76
N PRO A 211 16.43 15.88 32.45
CA PRO A 211 15.56 16.96 31.98
C PRO A 211 15.96 17.50 30.60
N LYS A 212 17.27 17.68 30.35
CA LYS A 212 17.78 18.11 29.04
C LYS A 212 17.57 17.07 27.95
N LEU A 213 17.72 15.78 28.28
CA LEU A 213 17.37 14.68 27.37
C LEU A 213 15.89 14.75 27.00
N CYS A 214 15.00 14.85 28.00
CA CYS A 214 13.57 14.95 27.78
C CYS A 214 13.19 16.16 26.92
N GLU A 215 13.75 17.34 27.22
CA GLU A 215 13.53 18.56 26.43
C GLU A 215 13.99 18.38 24.98
N SER A 216 15.15 17.75 24.77
CA SER A 216 15.63 17.47 23.41
C SER A 216 14.73 16.48 22.66
N LEU A 217 14.09 15.53 23.33
CA LEU A 217 13.17 14.58 22.70
C LEU A 217 11.81 15.25 22.41
N GLU A 218 11.35 16.16 23.27
CA GLU A 218 10.13 16.96 23.05
C GLU A 218 10.24 17.88 21.83
N GLN A 219 11.43 18.42 21.59
CA GLN A 219 11.71 19.31 20.46
C GLN A 219 12.04 18.55 19.17
N GLU A 220 12.04 17.21 19.19
CA GLU A 220 12.38 16.42 18.01
C GLU A 220 11.28 16.57 16.94
N PRO A 221 11.62 17.05 15.73
CA PRO A 221 10.63 17.24 14.68
C PRO A 221 10.11 15.89 14.18
N MET A 222 8.84 15.87 13.78
CA MET A 222 8.26 14.70 13.11
C MET A 222 9.10 14.37 11.86
N PRO A 223 9.52 13.10 11.68
CA PRO A 223 10.29 12.71 10.52
C PRO A 223 9.46 12.84 9.23
N ASN A 224 10.05 13.41 8.17
CA ASN A 224 9.41 13.44 6.85
C ASN A 224 9.56 12.08 6.15
N VAL A 225 8.64 11.17 6.43
CA VAL A 225 8.68 9.77 5.97
C VAL A 225 7.42 9.31 5.25
N LYS A 226 6.50 10.22 4.91
CA LYS A 226 5.20 9.86 4.31
C LYS A 226 5.37 8.99 3.06
N GLY A 227 6.27 9.37 2.14
CA GLY A 227 6.51 8.61 0.91
C GLY A 227 7.05 7.19 1.12
N SER A 228 7.93 6.98 2.11
CA SER A 228 8.43 5.64 2.46
C SER A 228 7.38 4.82 3.19
N LEU A 229 6.57 5.45 4.05
CA LEU A 229 5.49 4.78 4.76
C LEU A 229 4.38 4.28 3.83
N VAL A 230 3.97 5.09 2.85
CA VAL A 230 3.00 4.64 1.83
C VAL A 230 3.48 3.37 1.14
N LYS A 231 4.77 3.29 0.77
CA LYS A 231 5.34 2.07 0.16
C LYS A 231 5.33 0.88 1.13
N ARG A 232 5.64 1.10 2.41
CA ARG A 232 5.60 0.06 3.45
C ARG A 232 4.18 -0.46 3.66
N VAL A 233 3.18 0.42 3.79
CA VAL A 233 1.76 0.05 3.91
C VAL A 233 1.32 -0.78 2.70
N MET A 234 1.60 -0.32 1.49
CA MET A 234 1.23 -1.05 0.27
C MET A 234 1.85 -2.46 0.24
N LYS A 235 3.11 -2.60 0.65
CA LYS A 235 3.79 -3.89 0.74
C LYS A 235 3.16 -4.80 1.80
N ASP A 236 2.84 -4.28 2.98
CA ASP A 236 2.19 -5.05 4.05
C ASP A 236 0.79 -5.52 3.64
N MET A 237 0.06 -4.69 2.88
CA MET A 237 -1.24 -5.03 2.32
C MET A 237 -1.18 -6.19 1.31
N GLU A 238 -0.13 -6.28 0.48
CA GLU A 238 0.03 -7.37 -0.51
C GLU A 238 0.07 -8.76 0.11
N THR A 239 0.64 -8.89 1.31
CA THR A 239 0.77 -10.16 2.05
C THR A 239 -0.19 -10.27 3.23
N HIS A 240 -1.18 -9.39 3.31
CA HIS A 240 -2.09 -9.33 4.46
C HIS A 240 -2.93 -10.62 4.56
N LEU A 241 -3.19 -11.08 5.79
CA LEU A 241 -3.96 -12.31 6.02
C LEU A 241 -5.39 -12.17 5.50
N ASP A 242 -6.00 -11.01 5.71
CA ASP A 242 -7.32 -10.67 5.18
C ASP A 242 -7.25 -10.42 3.67
N GLU A 243 -7.89 -11.30 2.89
CA GLU A 243 -7.92 -11.24 1.42
C GLU A 243 -8.50 -9.94 0.89
N ARG A 244 -9.39 -9.30 1.66
CA ARG A 244 -10.01 -8.01 1.32
C ARG A 244 -8.99 -6.88 1.20
N CYS A 245 -7.84 -7.01 1.88
CA CYS A 245 -6.77 -6.02 1.89
C CYS A 245 -5.70 -6.28 0.83
N ARG A 246 -5.70 -7.46 0.20
CA ARG A 246 -4.69 -7.82 -0.79
C ARG A 246 -4.92 -7.03 -2.09
N SER A 247 -3.88 -6.96 -2.91
CA SER A 247 -4.03 -6.45 -4.28
C SER A 247 -5.05 -7.28 -5.06
N ARG A 248 -5.49 -6.80 -6.23
CA ARG A 248 -6.32 -7.61 -7.12
C ARG A 248 -5.53 -8.75 -7.77
N CYS A 249 -6.27 -9.73 -8.30
CA CYS A 249 -5.72 -10.94 -8.91
C CYS A 249 -4.86 -10.67 -10.16
N GLU A 250 -5.16 -9.61 -10.91
CA GLU A 250 -4.42 -9.18 -12.11
C GLU A 250 -4.38 -10.18 -13.27
N ILE A 251 -4.95 -11.39 -13.13
CA ILE A 251 -5.04 -12.35 -14.24
C ILE A 251 -6.06 -11.82 -15.26
N PRO A 252 -5.66 -11.59 -16.53
CA PRO A 252 -6.53 -11.01 -17.55
C PRO A 252 -7.50 -12.05 -18.11
N CYS A 253 -8.72 -11.61 -18.42
CA CYS A 253 -9.71 -12.41 -19.12
C CYS A 253 -9.17 -12.84 -20.49
N PRO A 254 -9.14 -14.15 -20.81
CA PRO A 254 -8.65 -14.63 -22.10
C PRO A 254 -9.38 -14.05 -23.31
N GLY A 255 -10.66 -13.67 -23.12
CA GLY A 255 -11.49 -13.10 -24.17
C GLY A 255 -11.25 -11.60 -24.40
N CYS A 256 -11.36 -10.77 -23.35
CA CYS A 256 -11.36 -9.30 -23.49
C CYS A 256 -10.16 -8.59 -22.86
N GLY A 257 -9.28 -9.32 -22.17
CA GLY A 257 -8.10 -8.76 -21.48
C GLY A 257 -8.38 -8.00 -20.18
N SER A 258 -9.64 -7.74 -19.81
CA SER A 258 -10.00 -7.12 -18.52
C SER A 258 -9.47 -7.94 -17.34
N ALA A 259 -8.95 -7.29 -16.31
CA ALA A 259 -8.31 -7.97 -15.20
C ALA A 259 -9.35 -8.60 -14.26
N CYS A 260 -8.99 -9.72 -13.65
CA CYS A 260 -9.81 -10.31 -12.61
C CYS A 260 -9.94 -9.36 -11.41
N TYR A 261 -11.18 -9.05 -11.02
CA TYR A 261 -11.47 -8.09 -9.94
C TYR A 261 -11.43 -8.70 -8.54
N LEU A 262 -11.26 -10.02 -8.43
CA LEU A 262 -11.13 -10.73 -7.15
C LEU A 262 -9.78 -10.43 -6.47
N ALA A 263 -9.68 -10.75 -5.19
CA ALA A 263 -8.46 -10.58 -4.41
C ALA A 263 -7.32 -11.48 -4.93
N LYS A 264 -6.07 -11.04 -4.78
CA LYS A 264 -4.91 -11.82 -5.19
C LYS A 264 -4.79 -13.10 -4.36
N GLY A 265 -4.61 -14.22 -5.07
CA GLY A 265 -4.52 -15.55 -4.46
C GLY A 265 -5.86 -16.11 -4.01
N HIS A 266 -6.98 -15.58 -4.52
CA HIS A 266 -8.29 -16.22 -4.34
C HIS A 266 -8.25 -17.63 -4.94
N ASN A 267 -8.78 -18.61 -4.20
CA ASN A 267 -8.76 -20.04 -4.58
C ASN A 267 -10.16 -20.69 -4.56
N SER A 268 -11.14 -20.04 -3.94
CA SER A 268 -12.49 -20.58 -3.75
C SER A 268 -13.46 -20.18 -4.86
N GLU A 269 -13.12 -19.17 -5.64
CA GLU A 269 -13.97 -18.58 -6.67
C GLU A 269 -13.29 -18.68 -8.04
N LYS A 270 -14.09 -18.77 -9.09
CA LYS A 270 -13.57 -18.67 -10.47
C LYS A 270 -13.19 -17.22 -10.76
N HIS A 271 -12.21 -17.03 -11.65
CA HIS A 271 -11.88 -15.71 -12.14
C HIS A 271 -13.09 -15.06 -12.80
N ASP A 272 -13.32 -13.80 -12.45
CA ASP A 272 -14.39 -12.99 -13.03
C ASP A 272 -13.87 -11.58 -13.34
N ALA A 273 -14.44 -10.96 -14.38
CA ALA A 273 -14.03 -9.66 -14.92
C ALA A 273 -15.25 -8.83 -15.33
N ILE A 274 -15.04 -7.55 -15.65
CA ILE A 274 -16.13 -6.65 -16.12
C ILE A 274 -16.62 -7.05 -17.52
N HIS A 275 -15.84 -7.88 -18.24
CA HIS A 275 -16.12 -8.31 -19.61
C HIS A 275 -16.45 -7.13 -20.54
N GLN A 276 -15.42 -6.34 -20.81
CA GLN A 276 -15.47 -5.09 -21.59
C GLN A 276 -15.30 -5.33 -23.11
N PRO A 277 -15.53 -4.31 -23.97
CA PRO A 277 -15.14 -4.35 -25.38
C PRO A 277 -13.66 -4.76 -25.54
N ALA A 278 -13.39 -5.82 -26.30
CA ALA A 278 -12.05 -6.41 -26.37
C ALA A 278 -10.99 -5.46 -26.97
N GLY A 279 -11.43 -4.51 -27.81
CA GLY A 279 -10.58 -3.46 -28.38
C GLY A 279 -10.04 -2.47 -27.34
N LEU A 280 -10.61 -2.36 -26.14
CA LEU A 280 -9.98 -1.60 -25.05
C LEU A 280 -8.60 -2.18 -24.70
N ASN A 281 -8.46 -3.51 -24.75
CA ASN A 281 -7.17 -4.19 -24.56
C ASN A 281 -6.37 -4.34 -25.87
N GLY A 282 -6.71 -3.58 -26.91
CA GLY A 282 -5.98 -3.58 -28.19
C GLY A 282 -6.26 -4.80 -29.06
N GLN A 283 -7.32 -5.57 -28.81
CA GLN A 283 -7.70 -6.64 -29.73
C GLN A 283 -8.34 -6.09 -31.00
N THR A 284 -8.00 -6.69 -32.14
CA THR A 284 -8.47 -6.26 -33.46
C THR A 284 -9.07 -7.41 -34.26
N TRP A 285 -10.00 -7.07 -35.15
CA TRP A 285 -10.49 -7.99 -36.17
C TRP A 285 -9.38 -8.31 -37.16
N LYS A 286 -9.07 -9.60 -37.36
CA LYS A 286 -7.97 -10.05 -38.25
C LYS A 286 -8.11 -9.55 -39.70
N GLN A 287 -9.33 -9.29 -40.15
CA GLN A 287 -9.63 -8.97 -41.55
C GLN A 287 -9.31 -7.52 -41.92
N ASN A 288 -9.43 -6.59 -40.97
CA ASN A 288 -9.32 -5.15 -41.23
C ASN A 288 -8.56 -4.38 -40.16
N ASP A 289 -7.97 -5.07 -39.18
CA ASP A 289 -7.23 -4.51 -38.06
C ASP A 289 -7.99 -3.45 -37.22
N SER A 290 -9.32 -3.39 -37.35
CA SER A 290 -10.15 -2.50 -36.54
C SER A 290 -10.31 -3.04 -35.13
N LEU A 291 -10.29 -2.15 -34.13
CA LEU A 291 -10.52 -2.51 -32.73
C LEU A 291 -11.85 -3.25 -32.56
N ILE A 292 -11.83 -4.35 -31.81
CA ILE A 292 -13.02 -5.18 -31.58
C ILE A 292 -13.97 -4.46 -30.61
N GLU A 293 -15.15 -4.12 -31.08
CA GLU A 293 -16.19 -3.43 -30.32
C GLU A 293 -16.96 -4.33 -29.35
N MET A 294 -16.91 -5.64 -29.53
CA MET A 294 -17.76 -6.57 -28.79
C MET A 294 -17.16 -6.98 -27.44
N SER A 295 -18.02 -7.10 -26.42
CA SER A 295 -17.70 -7.73 -25.14
C SER A 295 -17.74 -9.26 -25.23
N CYS A 296 -17.18 -9.96 -24.23
CA CYS A 296 -17.26 -11.42 -24.18
C CYS A 296 -18.69 -11.96 -24.23
N SER A 297 -19.64 -11.33 -23.53
CA SER A 297 -21.07 -11.69 -23.59
C SER A 297 -21.64 -11.53 -25.00
N GLN A 298 -21.40 -10.38 -25.65
CA GLN A 298 -21.85 -10.15 -27.02
C GLN A 298 -21.23 -11.13 -28.02
N MET A 299 -19.99 -11.55 -27.80
CA MET A 299 -19.33 -12.57 -28.61
C MET A 299 -20.03 -13.94 -28.47
N VAL A 300 -20.46 -14.30 -27.24
CA VAL A 300 -21.24 -15.52 -27.01
C VAL A 300 -22.60 -15.44 -27.72
N GLU A 301 -23.34 -14.35 -27.51
CA GLU A 301 -24.66 -14.14 -28.14
C GLU A 301 -24.59 -14.13 -29.67
N GLY A 302 -23.54 -13.52 -30.22
CA GLY A 302 -23.30 -13.43 -31.65
C GLY A 302 -22.78 -14.72 -32.29
N GLY A 303 -22.55 -15.79 -31.51
CA GLY A 303 -21.99 -17.05 -32.02
C GLY A 303 -20.58 -16.89 -32.58
N MET A 304 -19.79 -15.98 -32.02
CA MET A 304 -18.45 -15.66 -32.49
C MET A 304 -17.44 -16.73 -32.04
N VAL A 305 -16.27 -16.74 -32.69
CA VAL A 305 -15.16 -17.64 -32.35
C VAL A 305 -13.94 -16.85 -31.87
N MET A 306 -13.27 -17.37 -30.83
CA MET A 306 -11.99 -16.86 -30.37
C MET A 306 -10.85 -17.67 -30.97
N TYR A 307 -9.79 -16.99 -31.40
CA TYR A 307 -8.58 -17.64 -31.86
C TYR A 307 -7.58 -17.77 -30.71
N ILE A 308 -7.15 -19.00 -30.43
CA ILE A 308 -6.17 -19.30 -29.38
C ILE A 308 -4.83 -19.54 -30.04
N GLU A 309 -3.95 -18.54 -29.97
CA GLU A 309 -2.66 -18.52 -30.66
C GLU A 309 -1.76 -19.70 -30.27
N ASN A 310 -1.68 -20.02 -28.98
CA ASN A 310 -0.86 -21.12 -28.46
C ASN A 310 -1.20 -22.51 -29.02
N PHE A 311 -2.44 -22.69 -29.50
CA PHE A 311 -2.91 -23.96 -30.06
C PHE A 311 -3.28 -23.84 -31.55
N GLU A 312 -3.04 -22.67 -32.15
CA GLU A 312 -3.39 -22.32 -33.52
C GLU A 312 -4.81 -22.71 -33.95
N ARG A 313 -5.78 -22.66 -33.02
CA ARG A 313 -7.15 -23.10 -33.27
C ARG A 313 -8.19 -22.04 -32.92
N SER A 314 -9.37 -22.19 -33.50
CA SER A 314 -10.54 -21.38 -33.15
C SER A 314 -11.48 -22.17 -32.25
N VAL A 315 -12.03 -21.52 -31.24
CA VAL A 315 -12.97 -22.08 -30.27
C VAL A 315 -14.20 -21.20 -30.23
N SER A 316 -15.39 -21.78 -30.11
CA SER A 316 -16.61 -20.99 -29.96
C SER A 316 -16.60 -20.26 -28.63
N TYR A 317 -17.02 -18.99 -28.59
CA TYR A 317 -17.22 -18.29 -27.32
C TYR A 317 -18.25 -19.00 -26.42
N SER A 318 -19.21 -19.75 -26.98
CA SER A 318 -20.14 -20.57 -26.20
C SER A 318 -19.44 -21.68 -25.40
N GLU A 319 -18.21 -22.05 -25.77
CA GLU A 319 -17.39 -23.06 -25.10
C GLU A 319 -16.38 -22.45 -24.13
N PHE A 320 -16.49 -21.14 -23.84
CA PHE A 320 -15.50 -20.39 -23.05
C PHE A 320 -15.18 -21.04 -21.70
N CYS A 321 -16.19 -21.48 -20.94
CA CYS A 321 -15.97 -22.14 -19.64
C CYS A 321 -15.43 -23.56 -19.75
N SER A 322 -15.57 -24.20 -20.91
CA SER A 322 -14.97 -25.52 -21.17
C SER A 322 -13.49 -25.37 -21.51
N GLU A 323 -13.15 -24.34 -22.27
CA GLU A 323 -11.77 -24.00 -22.64
C GLU A 323 -10.99 -23.39 -21.48
N PHE A 324 -11.62 -22.51 -20.69
CA PHE A 324 -11.05 -21.80 -19.56
C PHE A 324 -11.83 -22.15 -18.28
N PRO A 325 -11.64 -23.36 -17.71
CA PRO A 325 -12.45 -23.86 -16.60
C PRO A 325 -12.33 -23.04 -15.31
N GLU A 326 -11.23 -22.30 -15.15
CA GLU A 326 -10.96 -21.41 -14.02
C GLU A 326 -11.71 -20.07 -14.11
N TRP A 327 -12.36 -19.78 -15.25
CA TRP A 327 -13.09 -18.53 -15.47
C TRP A 327 -14.61 -18.72 -15.35
N SER A 328 -15.28 -17.68 -14.84
CA SER A 328 -16.73 -17.55 -14.79
C SER A 328 -17.32 -17.38 -16.20
N ASN A 329 -18.61 -17.69 -16.33
CA ASN A 329 -19.31 -17.54 -17.60
C ASN A 329 -19.53 -16.05 -17.91
N PRO A 330 -19.06 -15.55 -19.07
CA PRO A 330 -19.22 -14.15 -19.45
C PRO A 330 -20.66 -13.66 -19.60
N MET A 331 -21.63 -14.57 -19.72
CA MET A 331 -23.07 -14.27 -19.83
C MET A 331 -23.71 -13.83 -18.51
N GLY A 332 -23.10 -14.12 -17.36
CA GLY A 332 -23.71 -13.85 -16.04
C GLY A 332 -23.67 -12.40 -15.59
N ALA A 333 -22.90 -11.54 -16.27
CA ALA A 333 -22.60 -10.17 -15.86
C ALA A 333 -23.37 -9.09 -16.66
N GLU A 334 -24.50 -9.46 -17.28
CA GLU A 334 -25.32 -8.53 -18.06
C GLU A 334 -25.92 -7.42 -17.17
N ASN A 335 -25.75 -6.16 -17.62
CA ASN A 335 -26.27 -4.94 -16.98
C ASN A 335 -25.57 -4.44 -15.70
N ASN A 336 -24.25 -4.54 -15.60
CA ASN A 336 -23.48 -3.76 -14.62
C ASN A 336 -23.11 -2.38 -15.19
N ILE A 337 -23.32 -1.30 -14.41
CA ILE A 337 -22.93 0.10 -14.74
C ILE A 337 -21.47 0.19 -15.20
N SER A 338 -20.60 -0.62 -14.61
CA SER A 338 -19.18 -0.69 -14.94
C SER A 338 -18.95 -1.06 -16.41
N LYS A 339 -19.75 -2.00 -16.96
CA LYS A 339 -19.70 -2.34 -18.39
C LYS A 339 -20.07 -1.12 -19.24
N GLN A 340 -21.13 -0.41 -18.88
CA GLN A 340 -21.59 0.79 -19.58
C GLN A 340 -20.53 1.90 -19.59
N VAL A 341 -19.77 2.05 -18.50
CA VAL A 341 -18.63 2.98 -18.44
C VAL A 341 -17.55 2.59 -19.46
N ARG A 342 -17.21 1.30 -19.57
CA ARG A 342 -16.23 0.81 -20.55
C ARG A 342 -16.72 0.97 -21.99
N GLU A 343 -18.00 0.69 -22.23
CA GLU A 343 -18.66 0.90 -23.52
C GLU A 343 -18.64 2.38 -23.95
N PHE A 344 -18.95 3.28 -23.02
CA PHE A 344 -18.86 4.73 -23.26
C PHE A 344 -17.45 5.18 -23.59
N ILE A 345 -16.46 4.76 -22.79
CA ILE A 345 -15.05 5.11 -23.04
C ILE A 345 -14.60 4.58 -24.41
N PHE A 346 -14.98 3.36 -24.75
CA PHE A 346 -14.68 2.79 -26.06
C PHE A 346 -15.35 3.59 -27.18
N PHE A 347 -16.62 3.98 -27.04
CA PHE A 347 -17.34 4.76 -28.04
C PHE A 347 -16.70 6.13 -28.29
N GLU A 348 -16.38 6.86 -27.22
CA GLU A 348 -15.96 8.27 -27.30
C GLU A 348 -14.47 8.42 -27.65
N TYR A 349 -13.58 7.57 -27.11
CA TYR A 349 -12.11 7.77 -27.15
C TYR A 349 -11.40 6.86 -28.16
N GLN A 350 -12.01 6.61 -29.32
CA GLN A 350 -11.45 5.73 -30.36
C GLN A 350 -10.08 6.19 -30.87
N ASP A 351 -9.90 7.50 -31.05
CA ASP A 351 -8.66 8.04 -31.62
C ASP A 351 -7.49 7.90 -30.63
N GLU A 352 -7.72 8.18 -29.34
CA GLU A 352 -6.75 7.99 -28.27
C GLU A 352 -6.42 6.50 -28.05
N LEU A 353 -7.40 5.61 -28.17
CA LEU A 353 -7.20 4.16 -28.09
C LEU A 353 -6.28 3.65 -29.21
N VAL A 354 -6.56 4.03 -30.45
CA VAL A 354 -5.74 3.65 -31.61
C VAL A 354 -4.31 4.15 -31.44
N GLU A 355 -4.13 5.40 -31.01
CA GLU A 355 -2.80 5.97 -30.79
C GLU A 355 -2.05 5.28 -29.64
N HIS A 356 -2.72 5.01 -28.52
CA HIS A 356 -2.13 4.33 -27.37
C HIS A 356 -1.54 2.96 -27.76
N HIS A 357 -2.32 2.16 -28.49
CA HIS A 357 -1.88 0.84 -28.92
C HIS A 357 -0.79 0.93 -29.99
N ARG A 358 -0.85 1.89 -30.92
CA ARG A 358 0.24 2.12 -31.90
C ARG A 358 1.60 2.39 -31.26
N VAL A 359 1.64 3.20 -30.21
CA VAL A 359 2.89 3.61 -29.55
C VAL A 359 3.39 2.55 -28.55
N GLY A 360 2.48 1.79 -27.94
CA GLY A 360 2.80 0.82 -26.88
C GLY A 360 3.47 -0.47 -27.33
N HIS A 361 3.39 -0.84 -28.62
CA HIS A 361 3.94 -2.09 -29.14
C HIS A 361 5.43 -1.97 -29.55
N LEU A 362 6.26 -2.91 -29.04
CA LEU A 362 7.69 -3.04 -29.34
C LEU A 362 7.91 -3.36 -30.84
N GLU A 363 9.13 -3.12 -31.33
CA GLU A 363 9.51 -2.96 -32.75
C GLU A 363 9.00 -4.02 -33.74
N GLU A 364 8.67 -5.25 -33.32
CA GLU A 364 8.15 -6.32 -34.20
C GLU A 364 6.63 -6.25 -34.45
N GLU A 365 5.84 -5.70 -33.51
CA GLU A 365 4.39 -5.51 -33.64
C GLU A 365 4.00 -4.16 -34.28
N ARG A 366 4.97 -3.26 -34.51
CA ARG A 366 4.79 -1.97 -35.23
C ARG A 366 4.25 -2.11 -36.65
N ARG A 367 4.10 -3.33 -37.17
CA ARG A 367 3.45 -3.61 -38.46
C ARG A 367 1.93 -3.76 -38.38
N ARG A 368 1.33 -3.98 -37.20
CA ARG A 368 -0.14 -4.03 -37.05
C ARG A 368 -0.70 -2.62 -37.15
N LYS A 369 -1.57 -2.41 -38.14
CA LYS A 369 -2.25 -1.13 -38.32
C LYS A 369 -3.47 -1.09 -37.41
N PHE A 370 -3.38 -0.48 -36.24
CA PHE A 370 -4.61 -0.25 -35.46
C PHE A 370 -5.52 0.73 -36.21
N GLU A 371 -6.77 0.33 -36.42
CA GLU A 371 -7.83 1.15 -37.01
C GLU A 371 -9.00 1.30 -36.03
N ARG A 372 -9.78 2.38 -36.19
CA ARG A 372 -11.00 2.60 -35.40
C ARG A 372 -11.98 1.45 -35.62
N ALA A 373 -12.72 1.10 -34.58
CA ALA A 373 -13.83 0.16 -34.70
C ALA A 373 -14.86 0.66 -35.72
N VAL A 374 -15.33 -0.23 -36.59
CA VAL A 374 -16.21 0.12 -37.71
C VAL A 374 -17.70 0.05 -37.32
N ASN A 375 -18.06 -0.89 -36.45
CA ASN A 375 -19.46 -1.23 -36.14
C ASN A 375 -19.82 -1.01 -34.67
N ILE A 376 -19.39 0.10 -34.07
CA ILE A 376 -19.68 0.37 -32.65
C ILE A 376 -21.21 0.49 -32.45
N PRO A 377 -21.82 -0.29 -31.54
CA PRO A 377 -23.24 -0.20 -31.29
C PRO A 377 -23.66 1.20 -30.81
N ALA A 378 -24.76 1.73 -31.34
CA ALA A 378 -25.29 3.02 -30.90
C ALA A 378 -25.66 3.04 -29.40
N SER A 379 -25.92 1.87 -28.81
CA SER A 379 -26.17 1.69 -27.39
C SER A 379 -24.95 1.97 -26.50
N TYR A 380 -23.74 2.10 -27.06
CA TYR A 380 -22.54 2.46 -26.30
C TYR A 380 -22.44 3.96 -26.02
N ASN A 381 -23.24 4.79 -26.69
CA ASN A 381 -23.31 6.23 -26.46
C ASN A 381 -24.10 6.54 -25.17
N HIS A 382 -23.59 6.05 -24.03
CA HIS A 382 -24.18 6.29 -22.73
C HIS A 382 -23.96 7.73 -22.28
N ASN A 383 -24.91 8.30 -21.56
CA ASN A 383 -24.75 9.63 -20.99
C ASN A 383 -23.77 9.58 -19.80
N PRO A 384 -22.57 10.20 -19.87
CA PRO A 384 -21.57 10.10 -18.82
C PRO A 384 -22.04 10.72 -17.49
N LYS A 385 -22.91 11.73 -17.54
CA LYS A 385 -23.49 12.34 -16.34
C LYS A 385 -24.42 11.35 -15.62
N GLU A 386 -25.27 10.66 -16.35
CA GLU A 386 -26.17 9.65 -15.77
C GLU A 386 -25.40 8.45 -15.20
N LEU A 387 -24.33 8.01 -15.87
CA LEU A 387 -23.46 6.95 -15.34
C LEU A 387 -22.82 7.37 -14.03
N LYS A 388 -22.30 8.60 -13.98
CA LYS A 388 -21.68 9.15 -12.77
C LYS A 388 -22.68 9.29 -11.63
N ASP A 389 -23.87 9.82 -11.88
CA ASP A 389 -24.93 9.98 -10.89
C ASP A 389 -25.35 8.61 -10.32
N LYS A 390 -25.48 7.58 -11.16
CA LYS A 390 -25.78 6.20 -10.72
C LYS A 390 -24.68 5.61 -9.86
N LEU A 391 -23.41 5.78 -10.24
CA LEU A 391 -22.26 5.34 -9.45
C LEU A 391 -22.22 6.06 -8.11
N GLU A 392 -22.43 7.37 -8.08
CA GLU A 392 -22.39 8.16 -6.86
C GLU A 392 -23.47 7.71 -5.87
N VAL A 393 -24.71 7.53 -6.33
CA VAL A 393 -25.81 7.02 -5.49
C VAL A 393 -25.49 5.63 -4.94
N SER A 394 -24.90 4.75 -5.77
CA SER A 394 -24.53 3.40 -5.35
C SER A 394 -23.40 3.40 -4.32
N ILE A 395 -22.34 4.19 -4.55
CA ILE A 395 -21.20 4.31 -3.64
C ILE A 395 -21.65 4.91 -2.31
N ARG A 396 -22.42 6.00 -2.31
CA ARG A 396 -22.87 6.67 -1.07
C ARG A 396 -23.81 5.80 -0.23
N ARG A 397 -24.60 4.92 -0.86
CA ARG A 397 -25.44 3.96 -0.14
C ARG A 397 -24.61 3.04 0.76
N GLU A 398 -23.47 2.58 0.25
CA GLU A 398 -22.57 1.68 0.94
C GLU A 398 -21.56 2.44 1.82
N TYR A 399 -21.15 3.64 1.40
CA TYR A 399 -20.14 4.46 2.07
C TYR A 399 -20.81 5.60 2.86
N SER A 400 -21.23 5.30 4.09
CA SER A 400 -22.10 6.15 4.92
C SER A 400 -21.47 7.47 5.44
N ASN A 401 -20.25 7.82 5.03
CA ASN A 401 -19.58 9.07 5.43
C ASN A 401 -19.30 9.95 4.21
N ASP A 402 -20.23 10.86 3.91
CA ASP A 402 -20.22 11.72 2.73
C ASP A 402 -18.98 12.63 2.63
N GLU A 403 -18.47 13.13 3.77
CA GLU A 403 -17.33 14.07 3.76
C GLU A 403 -16.01 13.39 3.38
N ASP A 404 -15.77 12.17 3.87
CA ASP A 404 -14.54 11.42 3.57
C ASP A 404 -14.52 10.96 2.11
N PHE A 405 -15.69 10.61 1.53
CA PHE A 405 -15.80 10.28 0.11
C PHE A 405 -15.44 11.49 -0.78
N ASP A 406 -16.08 12.65 -0.56
CA ASP A 406 -15.83 13.84 -1.38
C ASP A 406 -14.41 14.38 -1.22
N GLN A 407 -13.83 14.26 -0.03
CA GLN A 407 -12.44 14.64 0.19
C GLN A 407 -11.49 13.68 -0.55
N PHE A 408 -11.69 12.37 -0.42
CA PHE A 408 -10.86 11.39 -1.09
C PHE A 408 -10.96 11.48 -2.62
N MET A 409 -12.17 11.68 -3.17
CA MET A 409 -12.36 11.85 -4.61
C MET A 409 -11.68 13.11 -5.15
N ARG A 410 -11.53 14.17 -4.35
CA ARG A 410 -10.72 15.34 -4.71
C ARG A 410 -9.23 14.97 -4.78
N VAL A 411 -8.71 14.28 -3.77
CA VAL A 411 -7.31 13.81 -3.72
C VAL A 411 -6.98 12.89 -4.88
N LEU A 412 -7.93 12.07 -5.34
CA LEU A 412 -7.71 11.15 -6.46
C LEU A 412 -7.44 11.88 -7.80
N LEU A 413 -7.85 13.15 -7.92
CA LEU A 413 -7.77 13.95 -9.15
C LEU A 413 -6.57 14.93 -9.18
N GLU A 414 -5.97 15.19 -8.02
CA GLU A 414 -4.71 15.93 -7.83
C GLU A 414 -3.51 15.07 -8.20
#